data_AF-X6L6G9-F1
#
_entry.id   AF-X6L6G9-F1
#
_cell.length_a   1.000
_cell.length_b   1.000
_cell.length_c   1.000
_cell.angle_alpha   90.00
_cell.angle_beta   90.00
_cell.angle_gamma   90.00
#
_symmetry.space_group_name_H-M   'P 1'
#
loop_
_entity.id
_entity.type
_entity.pdbx_description
1 polymer ?
#
loop_
_entity_poly.entity_id
_entity_poly.type
_entity_poly.pdbx_seq_one_letter_code
_entity_poly.pdbx_strand_id
1 'polypeptide(L)'
;MSFFYRSTWSPTDRLMAALAALVLAYASALSVPATFWFDPGVPVVADSTVDASPAIGFERKIRRDVRIRYQVTVRRVDTLSPVCDPRSGVITYRISAQLPEHLDLVWWTGGDRRCWPRAPGTYVMESCWEVVTPFWGLVPPKTVCRDSPPFRISGRAPA
;
A
#
# COMPACT_ATOMS: atom_id res chain seq x y z
N MET A 1 -54.59 -4.22 -27.62
CA MET A 1 -55.00 -4.12 -26.20
C MET A 1 -53.74 -4.16 -25.36
N SER A 2 -53.29 -3.01 -24.85
CA SER A 2 -52.08 -2.91 -24.02
C SER A 2 -52.51 -2.70 -22.57
N PHE A 3 -52.36 -3.74 -21.74
CA PHE A 3 -52.58 -3.64 -20.30
C PHE A 3 -51.40 -2.89 -19.66
N PHE A 4 -51.62 -1.62 -19.30
CA PHE A 4 -50.69 -0.88 -18.45
C PHE A 4 -50.90 -1.30 -17.00
N TYR A 5 -50.10 -2.24 -16.52
CA TYR A 5 -50.05 -2.59 -15.10
C TYR A 5 -49.35 -1.46 -14.32
N ARG A 6 -50.12 -0.50 -13.80
CA ARG A 6 -49.60 0.50 -12.84
C ARG A 6 -49.36 -0.21 -11.51
N SER A 7 -48.12 -0.63 -11.23
CA SER A 7 -47.80 -1.19 -9.91
C SER A 7 -47.82 -0.07 -8.86
N THR A 8 -48.86 -0.05 -8.04
CA THR A 8 -48.99 0.88 -6.91
C THR A 8 -48.19 0.35 -5.73
N TRP A 9 -46.87 0.51 -5.78
CA TRP A 9 -46.00 0.26 -4.62
C TRP A 9 -46.43 1.16 -3.47
N SER A 10 -46.59 0.57 -2.28
CA SER A 10 -46.89 1.33 -1.08
C SER A 10 -45.68 2.23 -0.71
N PRO A 11 -45.88 3.33 0.04
CA PRO A 11 -44.78 4.15 0.52
C PRO A 11 -43.72 3.36 1.31
N THR A 12 -44.15 2.33 2.06
CA THR A 12 -43.27 1.45 2.82
C THR A 12 -42.37 0.61 1.91
N ASP A 13 -42.90 0.09 0.79
CA ASP A 13 -42.08 -0.70 -0.13
C ASP A 13 -41.00 0.15 -0.79
N ARG A 14 -41.30 1.41 -1.12
CA ARG A 14 -40.32 2.35 -1.68
C ARG A 14 -39.20 2.65 -0.69
N LEU A 15 -39.53 2.83 0.58
CA LEU A 15 -38.55 3.05 1.64
C LEU A 15 -37.64 1.82 1.80
N MET A 16 -38.22 0.62 1.84
CA MET A 16 -37.45 -0.62 1.98
C MET A 16 -36.53 -0.86 0.77
N ALA A 17 -37.01 -0.60 -0.45
CA ALA A 17 -36.18 -0.67 -1.65
C ALA A 17 -35.02 0.33 -1.61
N ALA A 18 -35.26 1.57 -1.17
CA ALA A 18 -34.21 2.57 -1.03
C ALA A 18 -33.16 2.19 0.02
N LEU A 19 -33.60 1.66 1.18
CA LEU A 19 -32.69 1.17 2.22
C LEU A 19 -31.88 -0.02 1.73
N ALA A 20 -32.51 -0.98 1.04
CA ALA A 20 -31.82 -2.11 0.46
C ALA A 20 -30.76 -1.65 -0.56
N ALA A 21 -31.10 -0.70 -1.43
CA ALA A 21 -30.15 -0.13 -2.39
C ALA A 21 -28.98 0.59 -1.69
N LEU A 22 -29.24 1.33 -0.61
CA LEU A 22 -28.19 2.01 0.17
C LEU A 22 -27.26 1.00 0.85
N VAL A 23 -27.81 -0.04 1.46
CA VAL A 23 -27.03 -1.12 2.09
C VAL A 23 -26.17 -1.83 1.05
N LEU A 24 -26.72 -2.15 -0.13
CA LEU A 24 -25.98 -2.77 -1.23
C LEU A 24 -24.87 -1.87 -1.76
N ALA A 25 -25.12 -0.56 -1.90
CA ALA A 25 -24.12 0.41 -2.33
C ALA A 25 -22.97 0.51 -1.31
N TYR A 26 -23.30 0.59 -0.01
CA TYR A 26 -22.30 0.63 1.05
C TYR A 26 -21.48 -0.67 1.11
N ALA A 27 -22.14 -1.83 1.04
CA ALA A 27 -21.47 -3.13 0.99
C ALA A 27 -20.52 -3.23 -0.22
N SER A 28 -20.95 -2.75 -1.38
CA SER A 28 -20.11 -2.71 -2.58
C SER A 28 -18.88 -1.83 -2.37
N ALA A 29 -19.04 -0.65 -1.76
CA ALA A 29 -17.94 0.25 -1.44
C ALA A 29 -16.94 -0.37 -0.43
N LEU A 30 -17.42 -1.20 0.51
CA LEU A 30 -16.56 -1.94 1.44
C LEU A 30 -15.70 -2.99 0.72
N SER A 31 -16.17 -3.59 -0.37
CA SER A 31 -15.43 -4.59 -1.13
C SER A 31 -14.38 -4.01 -2.09
N VAL A 32 -14.32 -2.69 -2.25
CA VAL A 32 -13.34 -2.05 -3.13
C VAL A 32 -11.92 -2.14 -2.51
N PRO A 33 -10.94 -2.74 -3.22
CA PRO A 33 -9.59 -2.90 -2.70
C PRO A 33 -8.79 -1.59 -2.75
N ALA A 34 -7.71 -1.49 -1.96
CA ALA A 34 -6.80 -0.33 -1.97
C ALA A 34 -6.23 -0.03 -3.37
N THR A 35 -6.03 -1.08 -4.19
CA THR A 35 -5.54 -1.00 -5.57
C THR A 35 -6.46 -0.23 -6.52
N PHE A 36 -7.71 0.04 -6.12
CA PHE A 36 -8.58 0.97 -6.84
C PHE A 36 -8.03 2.41 -6.84
N TRP A 37 -7.35 2.83 -5.77
CA TRP A 37 -6.71 4.15 -5.68
C TRP A 37 -5.22 4.09 -6.02
N PHE A 38 -4.52 3.11 -5.44
CA PHE A 38 -3.07 3.03 -5.49
C PHE A 38 -2.60 1.60 -5.64
N ASP A 39 -1.91 1.34 -6.75
CA ASP A 39 -1.24 0.07 -7.00
C ASP A 39 0.26 0.25 -6.75
N PRO A 40 0.79 -0.27 -5.62
CA PRO A 40 2.20 -0.11 -5.30
C PRO A 40 3.13 -0.89 -6.22
N GLY A 41 2.66 -1.87 -7.01
CA GLY A 41 3.59 -2.81 -7.65
C GLY A 41 4.34 -3.66 -6.61
N VAL A 42 5.55 -4.12 -6.91
CA VAL A 42 6.40 -4.89 -5.99
C VAL A 42 7.75 -4.19 -5.90
N PRO A 43 8.18 -3.73 -4.71
CA PRO A 43 9.51 -3.15 -4.57
C PRO A 43 10.58 -4.24 -4.68
N VAL A 44 11.63 -3.96 -5.46
CA VAL A 44 12.79 -4.84 -5.60
C VAL A 44 13.98 -4.16 -4.95
N VAL A 45 14.55 -4.82 -3.95
CA VAL A 45 15.75 -4.33 -3.25
C VAL A 45 16.96 -5.03 -3.87
N ALA A 46 17.95 -4.26 -4.31
CA ALA A 46 19.18 -4.83 -4.86
C ALA A 46 20.05 -5.43 -3.75
N ASP A 47 20.90 -6.39 -4.11
CA ASP A 47 21.98 -6.82 -3.22
C ASP A 47 22.96 -5.67 -2.95
N SER A 48 23.57 -5.68 -1.77
CA SER A 48 24.52 -4.63 -1.36
C SER A 48 25.57 -5.14 -0.38
N THR A 49 26.39 -4.22 0.12
CA THR A 49 27.36 -4.46 1.19
C THR A 49 26.95 -3.75 2.47
N VAL A 50 27.63 -4.05 3.58
CA VAL A 50 27.49 -3.32 4.85
C VAL A 50 27.89 -1.83 4.78
N ASP A 51 28.56 -1.42 3.69
CA ASP A 51 29.10 -0.07 3.46
C ASP A 51 28.28 0.78 2.47
N ALA A 52 27.32 0.19 1.72
CA ALA A 52 26.38 0.91 0.86
C ALA A 52 24.89 0.58 1.13
N SER A 53 24.02 1.59 1.10
CA SER A 53 22.57 1.37 1.18
C SER A 53 22.07 0.66 -0.09
N PRO A 54 21.28 -0.43 0.03
CA PRO A 54 20.71 -1.10 -1.12
C PRO A 54 19.86 -0.16 -1.99
N ALA A 55 20.08 -0.18 -3.30
CA ALA A 55 19.21 0.50 -4.25
C ALA A 55 17.82 -0.19 -4.29
N ILE A 56 16.79 0.59 -4.56
CA ILE A 56 15.41 0.10 -4.68
C ILE A 56 14.87 0.41 -6.08
N GLY A 57 14.45 -0.65 -6.78
CA GLY A 57 13.58 -0.55 -7.94
C GLY A 57 12.13 -0.54 -7.50
N PHE A 58 11.37 0.48 -7.91
CA PHE A 58 9.96 0.60 -7.56
C PHE A 58 9.15 1.25 -8.68
N GLU A 59 8.17 0.51 -9.18
CA GLU A 59 7.19 1.02 -10.15
C GLU A 59 5.81 1.01 -9.53
N ARG A 60 5.16 2.17 -9.50
CA ARG A 60 3.81 2.34 -8.92
C ARG A 60 2.84 2.94 -9.91
N LYS A 61 1.55 2.67 -9.73
CA LYS A 61 0.46 3.32 -10.46
C LYS A 61 -0.49 4.00 -9.49
N ILE A 62 -0.45 5.33 -9.47
CA ILE A 62 -1.43 6.15 -8.76
C ILE A 62 -2.62 6.35 -9.70
N ARG A 63 -3.73 5.67 -9.42
CA ARG A 63 -4.93 5.71 -10.28
C ARG A 63 -5.81 6.92 -9.95
N ARG A 64 -5.78 7.36 -8.70
CA ARG A 64 -6.58 8.47 -8.17
C ARG A 64 -5.78 9.21 -7.10
N ASP A 65 -5.94 10.53 -7.03
CA ASP A 65 -5.38 11.32 -5.94
C ASP A 65 -5.95 10.81 -4.61
N VAL A 66 -5.06 10.54 -3.65
CA VAL A 66 -5.45 9.86 -2.41
C VAL A 66 -4.47 10.15 -1.28
N ARG A 67 -4.98 10.16 -0.05
CA ARG A 67 -4.15 10.27 1.16
C ARG A 67 -3.71 8.88 1.62
N ILE A 68 -2.41 8.67 1.67
CA ILE A 68 -1.80 7.39 2.00
C ILE A 68 -0.88 7.54 3.20
N ARG A 69 -0.89 6.54 4.07
CA ARG A 69 0.18 6.26 5.04
C ARG A 69 0.87 4.98 4.60
N TYR A 70 2.18 4.88 4.76
CA TYR A 70 2.90 3.64 4.50
C TYR A 70 3.75 3.22 5.71
N GLN A 71 4.05 1.93 5.77
CA GLN A 71 4.89 1.29 6.79
C GLN A 71 5.82 0.32 6.08
N VAL A 72 7.07 0.26 6.51
CA VAL A 72 8.09 -0.61 5.94
C VAL A 72 8.69 -1.44 7.04
N THR A 73 8.71 -2.76 6.87
CA THR A 73 9.34 -3.68 7.81
C THR A 73 10.47 -4.40 7.10
N VAL A 74 11.71 -4.24 7.58
CA VAL A 74 12.86 -5.01 7.08
C VAL A 74 13.16 -6.09 8.11
N ARG A 75 13.20 -7.35 7.68
CA ARG A 75 13.47 -8.50 8.56
C ARG A 75 14.53 -9.40 7.98
N ARG A 76 15.31 -10.03 8.85
CA ARG A 76 16.28 -11.06 8.47
C ARG A 76 15.53 -12.37 8.18
N VAL A 77 15.89 -13.08 7.11
CA VAL A 77 15.11 -14.26 6.64
C VAL A 77 15.30 -15.49 7.55
N ASP A 78 16.50 -15.71 8.05
CA ASP A 78 16.87 -16.86 8.90
C ASP A 78 16.28 -16.79 10.32
N THR A 79 16.31 -15.62 10.94
CA THR A 79 15.86 -15.42 12.34
C THR A 79 14.48 -14.82 12.46
N LEU A 80 13.92 -14.30 11.35
CA LEU A 80 12.71 -13.47 11.32
C LEU A 80 12.78 -12.21 12.20
N SER A 81 13.99 -11.83 12.66
CA SER A 81 14.16 -10.67 13.53
C SER A 81 13.97 -9.37 12.74
N PRO A 82 13.15 -8.42 13.23
CA PRO A 82 13.01 -7.12 12.58
C PRO A 82 14.30 -6.32 12.75
N VAL A 83 14.78 -5.74 11.65
CA VAL A 83 15.87 -4.76 11.63
C VAL A 83 15.30 -3.38 11.93
N CYS A 84 14.17 -3.04 11.29
CA CYS A 84 13.44 -1.82 11.53
C CYS A 84 11.97 -1.93 11.12
N ASP A 85 11.17 -0.98 11.60
CA ASP A 85 9.74 -0.82 11.28
C ASP A 85 9.30 0.67 11.28
N PRO A 86 9.81 1.51 10.37
CA PRO A 86 9.39 2.89 10.23
C PRO A 86 7.98 3.00 9.67
N ARG A 87 7.24 3.99 10.19
CA ARG A 87 5.91 4.37 9.71
C ARG A 87 5.91 5.82 9.25
N SER A 88 5.35 6.06 8.07
CA SER A 88 5.22 7.40 7.54
C SER A 88 4.09 8.19 8.22
N GLY A 89 4.12 9.51 8.05
CA GLY A 89 2.94 10.35 8.21
C GLY A 89 1.91 10.10 7.09
N VAL A 90 0.77 10.78 7.17
CA VAL A 90 -0.22 10.78 6.08
C VAL A 90 0.20 11.78 5.01
N ILE A 91 0.43 11.30 3.79
CA ILE A 91 0.90 12.09 2.65
C ILE A 91 -0.12 12.00 1.51
N THR A 92 -0.26 13.07 0.73
CA THR A 92 -1.13 13.05 -0.46
C THR A 92 -0.34 12.55 -1.67
N TYR A 93 -0.76 11.42 -2.23
CA TYR A 93 -0.25 10.86 -3.46
C TYR A 93 -1.08 11.41 -4.61
N ARG A 94 -0.43 12.11 -5.54
CA ARG A 94 -1.05 12.70 -6.72
C ARG A 94 -0.72 11.89 -7.96
N ILE A 95 -1.62 11.79 -8.92
CA ILE A 95 -1.38 11.05 -10.18
C ILE A 95 -0.13 11.56 -10.90
N SER A 96 0.16 12.87 -10.81
CA SER A 96 1.32 13.50 -11.41
C SER A 96 2.64 13.33 -10.63
N ALA A 97 2.62 12.67 -9.47
CA ALA A 97 3.79 12.55 -8.61
C ALA A 97 4.84 11.58 -9.20
N GLN A 98 5.96 12.14 -9.62
CA GLN A 98 7.11 11.37 -10.09
C GLN A 98 7.96 10.86 -8.92
N LEU A 99 8.60 9.71 -9.13
CA LEU A 99 9.62 9.21 -8.21
C LEU A 99 10.97 9.88 -8.54
N PRO A 100 11.85 10.10 -7.55
CA PRO A 100 13.24 10.43 -7.82
C PRO A 100 13.92 9.35 -8.67
N GLU A 101 14.91 9.75 -9.46
CA GLU A 101 15.67 8.84 -10.34
C GLU A 101 16.44 7.77 -9.57
N HIS A 102 16.89 8.10 -8.35
CA HIS A 102 17.61 7.20 -7.48
C HIS A 102 16.87 7.03 -6.16
N LEU A 103 16.51 5.79 -5.86
CA LEU A 103 15.90 5.37 -4.61
C LEU A 103 16.81 4.37 -3.93
N ASP A 104 17.06 4.57 -2.64
CA ASP A 104 17.73 3.60 -1.80
C ASP A 104 16.85 3.24 -0.60
N LEU A 105 17.26 2.21 0.14
CA LEU A 105 16.51 1.72 1.29
C LEU A 105 16.35 2.78 2.39
N VAL A 106 17.30 3.70 2.54
CA VAL A 106 17.22 4.79 3.54
C VAL A 106 16.19 5.83 3.15
N TRP A 107 16.14 6.24 1.89
CA TRP A 107 15.11 7.14 1.38
C TRP A 107 13.73 6.50 1.52
N TRP A 108 13.63 5.22 1.15
CA TRP A 108 12.39 4.44 1.21
C TRP A 108 11.79 4.38 2.60
N THR A 109 12.65 4.29 3.62
CA THR A 109 12.28 4.25 5.04
C THR A 109 12.11 5.62 5.67
N GLY A 110 11.97 6.69 4.86
CA GLY A 110 11.77 8.05 5.35
C GLY A 110 13.03 8.68 5.96
N GLY A 111 14.21 8.22 5.54
CA GLY A 111 15.49 8.69 6.04
C GLY A 111 16.05 7.91 7.24
N ASP A 112 15.39 6.85 7.69
CA ASP A 112 15.85 6.07 8.84
C ASP A 112 17.02 5.16 8.47
N ARG A 113 18.23 5.60 8.84
CA ARG A 113 19.48 4.86 8.60
C ARG A 113 19.57 3.53 9.34
N ARG A 114 18.76 3.30 10.37
CA ARG A 114 18.72 2.02 11.11
C ARG A 114 18.12 0.91 10.26
N CYS A 115 17.33 1.25 9.23
CA CYS A 115 16.71 0.28 8.33
C CYS A 115 17.66 -0.36 7.33
N TRP A 116 18.83 0.22 7.13
CA TRP A 116 19.87 -0.39 6.34
C TRP A 116 20.61 -1.43 7.18
N PRO A 117 20.48 -2.74 6.86
CA PRO A 117 21.09 -3.77 7.68
C PRO A 117 22.62 -3.71 7.64
N ARG A 118 23.25 -3.72 8.81
CA ARG A 118 24.73 -3.61 8.98
C ARG A 118 25.43 -4.94 9.19
N ALA A 119 24.67 -6.01 9.36
CA ALA A 119 25.20 -7.35 9.50
C ALA A 119 25.02 -8.10 8.17
N PRO A 120 26.03 -8.86 7.71
CA PRO A 120 25.86 -9.71 6.53
C PRO A 120 24.73 -10.73 6.72
N GLY A 121 23.97 -10.99 5.66
CA GLY A 121 22.82 -11.90 5.72
C GLY A 121 21.83 -11.70 4.58
N THR A 122 20.76 -12.47 4.62
CA THR A 122 19.63 -12.36 3.67
C THR A 122 18.45 -11.71 4.38
N TYR A 123 17.82 -10.76 3.71
CA TYR A 123 16.77 -9.92 4.23
C TYR A 123 15.57 -9.90 3.29
N VAL A 124 14.41 -9.58 3.84
CA VAL A 124 13.19 -9.30 3.08
C VAL A 124 12.56 -8.02 3.61
N MET A 125 11.98 -7.23 2.72
CA MET A 125 11.28 -6.01 3.05
C MET A 125 9.80 -6.17 2.74
N GLU A 126 8.95 -5.94 3.74
CA GLU A 126 7.52 -5.78 3.57
C GLU A 126 7.19 -4.30 3.55
N SER A 127 6.41 -3.85 2.58
CA SER A 127 5.88 -2.49 2.53
C SER A 127 4.36 -2.55 2.48
N CYS A 128 3.72 -1.86 3.41
CA CYS A 128 2.26 -1.76 3.51
C CYS A 128 1.82 -0.32 3.27
N TRP A 129 0.84 -0.13 2.39
CA TRP A 129 0.22 1.17 2.09
C TRP A 129 -1.24 1.16 2.51
N GLU A 130 -1.63 2.17 3.29
CA GLU A 130 -2.97 2.38 3.81
C GLU A 130 -3.58 3.62 3.15
N VAL A 131 -4.65 3.43 2.38
CA VAL A 131 -5.53 4.50 1.92
C VAL A 131 -6.38 4.94 3.11
N VAL A 132 -6.11 6.14 3.63
CA VAL A 132 -6.61 6.58 4.95
C VAL A 132 -8.05 7.09 4.89
N THR A 133 -8.47 7.67 3.76
CA THR A 133 -9.81 8.30 3.59
C THR A 133 -10.48 7.87 2.28
N PRO A 134 -10.69 6.56 2.05
CA PRO A 134 -11.41 6.07 0.88
C PRO A 134 -12.86 6.60 0.88
N PHE A 135 -13.37 6.96 -0.30
CA PHE A 135 -14.70 7.57 -0.46
C PHE A 135 -15.00 8.69 0.56
N TRP A 136 -14.07 9.65 0.69
CA TRP A 136 -14.18 10.78 1.63
C TRP A 136 -14.31 10.38 3.12
N GLY A 137 -13.87 9.17 3.47
CA GLY A 137 -13.94 8.64 4.83
C GLY A 137 -15.25 7.92 5.16
N LEU A 138 -16.11 7.68 4.17
CA LEU A 138 -17.35 6.91 4.36
C LEU A 138 -17.08 5.43 4.64
N VAL A 139 -15.98 4.87 4.14
CA VAL A 139 -15.58 3.49 4.41
C VAL A 139 -14.27 3.42 5.18
N PRO A 140 -14.00 2.33 5.93
CA PRO A 140 -12.76 2.16 6.66
C PRO A 140 -11.52 2.21 5.76
N PRO A 141 -10.33 2.55 6.30
CA PRO A 141 -9.08 2.52 5.57
C PRO A 141 -8.84 1.19 4.86
N LYS A 142 -8.16 1.24 3.71
CA LYS A 142 -7.84 0.06 2.89
C LYS A 142 -6.34 -0.12 2.82
N THR A 143 -5.86 -1.31 3.14
CA THR A 143 -4.42 -1.62 3.17
C THR A 143 -4.05 -2.61 2.08
N VAL A 144 -2.89 -2.41 1.48
CA VAL A 144 -2.23 -3.37 0.58
C VAL A 144 -0.77 -3.53 1.02
N CYS A 145 -0.32 -4.76 1.19
CA CYS A 145 1.06 -5.08 1.54
C CYS A 145 1.75 -5.83 0.40
N ARG A 146 3.07 -5.63 0.29
CA ARG A 146 3.94 -6.27 -0.70
C ARG A 146 5.26 -6.62 -0.06
N ASP A 147 5.66 -7.86 -0.26
CA ASP A 147 7.00 -8.32 0.07
C ASP A 147 7.92 -8.14 -1.14
N SER A 148 9.13 -7.68 -0.88
CA SER A 148 10.20 -7.74 -1.86
C SER A 148 10.66 -9.18 -2.08
N PRO A 149 11.29 -9.49 -3.23
CA PRO A 149 12.22 -10.61 -3.28
C PRO A 149 13.28 -10.50 -2.16
N PRO A 150 13.81 -11.63 -1.66
CA PRO A 150 14.93 -11.59 -0.73
C PRO A 150 16.15 -10.92 -1.36
N PHE A 151 16.89 -10.15 -0.57
CA PHE A 151 18.12 -9.48 -0.97
C PHE A 151 19.24 -9.76 0.04
N ARG A 152 20.47 -9.70 -0.42
CA ARG A 152 21.65 -10.05 0.36
C ARG A 152 22.48 -8.82 0.71
N ILE A 153 22.87 -8.75 1.98
CA ILE A 153 23.93 -7.85 2.45
C ILE A 153 25.20 -8.68 2.64
N SER A 154 26.24 -8.33 1.88
CA SER A 154 27.56 -8.96 1.98
C SER A 154 28.45 -8.18 2.92
N GLY A 155 29.44 -8.87 3.51
CA GLY A 155 30.51 -8.20 4.26
C GLY A 155 31.34 -7.27 3.38
N ARG A 156 32.24 -6.50 4.00
CA ARG A 156 33.23 -5.73 3.26
C ARG A 156 34.09 -6.69 2.44
N ALA A 157 34.27 -6.40 1.15
CA ALA A 157 35.24 -7.14 0.34
C ALA A 157 36.64 -6.95 0.96
N PRO A 158 37.48 -7.98 1.03
CA PRO A 158 38.86 -7.79 1.45
C PRO A 158 39.51 -6.74 0.52
N ALA A 159 40.13 -5.73 1.14
CA ALA A 159 40.79 -4.62 0.45
C ALA A 159 41.99 -5.10 -0.36
#